data_AF-A0A2R8BYZ0-F1
#
_entry.id   AF-A0A2R8BYZ0-F1
#
_cell.length_a   1.000
_cell.length_b   1.000
_cell.length_c   1.000
_cell.angle_alpha   90.00
_cell.angle_beta   90.00
_cell.angle_gamma   90.00
#
_symmetry.space_group_name_H-M   'P 1'
#
loop_
_entity.id
_entity.type
_entity.pdbx_description
1 polymer ?
#
loop_
_entity_poly.entity_id
_entity_poly.type
_entity_poly.pdbx_seq_one_letter_code
_entity_poly.pdbx_strand_id
1 'polypeptide(L)' 'MLSPSLLELLRDYYREARPAGWLFPARNRVDPISTRQFNRAFGAACDFAEIKKKASWRRGSPRAIHRLQL' A
#
# COMPACT_ATOMS: atom_id res chain seq x y z
N MET A 1 2.18 -6.43 -15.24
CA MET A 1 3.29 -5.51 -14.88
C MET A 1 2.66 -4.25 -14.28
N LEU A 2 3.28 -3.65 -13.26
CA LEU A 2 2.77 -2.42 -12.63
C LEU A 2 2.92 -1.23 -13.61
N SER A 3 1.96 -0.30 -13.60
CA SER A 3 2.01 0.90 -14.44
C SER A 3 3.24 1.75 -14.11
N PRO A 4 3.97 2.32 -15.09
CA PRO A 4 5.10 3.21 -14.83
C PRO A 4 4.76 4.40 -13.93
N SER A 5 3.58 5.01 -14.15
CA SER A 5 3.07 6.12 -13.34
C SER A 5 2.85 5.75 -11.87
N LEU A 6 2.47 4.49 -11.60
CA LEU A 6 2.30 4.00 -10.23
C LEU A 6 3.65 3.80 -9.54
N LEU A 7 4.68 3.39 -10.29
CA LEU A 7 6.03 3.23 -9.75
C LEU A 7 6.67 4.58 -9.39
N GLU A 8 6.40 5.62 -10.17
CA GLU A 8 6.87 6.98 -9.85
C GLU A 8 6.26 7.48 -8.54
N LEU A 9 4.94 7.33 -8.38
CA LEU A 9 4.25 7.72 -7.15
C LEU A 9 4.77 6.96 -5.92
N LEU A 10 5.07 5.66 -6.07
CA LEU A 10 5.67 4.85 -4.99
C LEU A 10 7.11 5.30 -4.67
N ARG A 11 7.88 5.72 -5.67
CA ARG A 11 9.25 6.25 -5.46
C ARG A 11 9.23 7.58 -4.73
N ASP A 12 8.33 8.48 -5.09
CA ASP A 12 8.20 9.77 -4.42
C ASP A 12 7.82 9.59 -2.95
N TYR A 13 6.84 8.71 -2.69
CA TYR A 13 6.50 8.32 -1.33
C TYR A 13 7.69 7.75 -0.56
N TYR A 14 8.48 6.86 -1.16
CA TYR A 14 9.66 6.28 -0.49
C TYR A 14 10.71 7.34 -0.14
N ARG A 15 10.93 8.33 -1.00
CA ARG A 15 11.89 9.42 -0.76
C ARG A 15 11.48 10.32 0.41
N GLU A 16 10.18 10.52 0.58
CA GLU A 16 9.61 11.38 1.62
C GLU A 16 9.45 10.65 2.95
N ALA A 17 8.85 9.45 2.94
CA ALA A 17 8.61 8.68 4.15
C ALA A 17 9.88 8.01 4.71
N ARG A 18 10.89 7.77 3.86
CA ARG A 18 12.13 7.02 4.15
C ARG A 18 11.91 5.88 5.16
N PRO A 19 11.00 4.93 4.85
CA PRO A 19 10.72 3.85 5.77
C PRO A 19 11.99 3.01 6.00
N ALA A 20 12.35 2.80 7.28
CA ALA A 20 13.55 2.06 7.66
C ALA A 20 13.42 0.53 7.54
N GLY A 21 12.26 0.03 7.06
CA GLY A 21 11.98 -1.39 6.93
C GLY A 21 10.86 -1.64 5.93
N TRP A 22 9.61 -1.55 6.36
CA TRP A 22 8.46 -1.82 5.49
C TRP A 22 8.04 -0.59 4.68
N LEU A 23 7.77 -0.77 3.37
CA LEU A 23 7.25 0.29 2.51
C LEU A 23 6.01 0.96 3.11
N PHE A 24 5.11 0.18 3.71
CA PHE A 24 3.98 0.72 4.50
C PHE A 24 4.06 0.16 5.92
N PRO A 25 4.65 0.90 6.87
CA PRO A 25 4.70 0.46 8.25
C PRO A 25 3.31 0.50 8.88
N ALA A 26 3.04 -0.43 9.78
CA ALA A 26 1.90 -0.31 10.69
C ALA A 26 2.14 0.84 11.69
N ARG A 27 1.21 1.02 12.63
CA ARG A 27 1.33 1.98 13.73
C ARG A 27 2.65 1.82 14.51
N ASN A 28 3.19 0.60 14.56
CA ASN A 28 4.56 0.31 14.96
C ASN A 28 5.44 0.23 13.71
N ARG A 29 6.54 0.99 13.67
CA ARG A 29 7.47 1.03 12.52
C ARG A 29 8.16 -0.31 12.22
N VAL A 30 8.08 -1.26 13.16
CA VAL A 30 8.69 -2.59 13.10
C VAL A 30 7.79 -3.59 12.37
N ASP A 31 6.46 -3.39 12.43
CA ASP A 31 5.49 -4.34 11.89
C ASP A 31 4.97 -3.87 10.53
N PRO A 32 4.74 -4.80 9.59
CA PRO A 32 4.10 -4.46 8.34
C PRO A 32 2.63 -4.07 8.56
N ILE A 33 2.10 -3.15 7.74
CA ILE A 33 0.66 -2.84 7.77
C ILE A 33 -0.17 -4.11 7.55
N SER A 34 -1.13 -4.36 8.44
CA SER A 34 -2.01 -5.53 8.30
C SER A 34 -2.90 -5.39 7.06
N THR A 35 -3.28 -6.50 6.43
CA THR A 35 -4.19 -6.52 5.26
C THR A 35 -5.50 -5.77 5.53
N ARG A 36 -5.98 -5.78 6.78
CA ARG A 36 -7.20 -5.05 7.18
C ARG A 36 -6.96 -3.55 7.27
N GLN A 37 -5.83 -3.10 7.82
CA GLN A 37 -5.45 -1.69 7.85
C GLN A 37 -5.22 -1.17 6.43
N PHE A 38 -4.55 -1.95 5.59
CA PHE A 38 -4.35 -1.63 4.18
C PHE A 38 -5.67 -1.47 3.44
N ASN A 39 -6.59 -2.45 3.56
CA ASN A 39 -7.92 -2.35 2.95
C ASN A 39 -8.72 -1.13 3.43
N ARG A 40 -8.59 -0.74 4.72
CA ARG A 40 -9.26 0.47 5.23
C ARG A 40 -8.65 1.75 4.68
N ALA A 41 -7.32 1.85 4.64
CA ALA A 41 -6.64 3.01 4.07
C ALA A 41 -6.92 3.14 2.57
N PHE A 42 -6.92 2.02 1.84
CA PHE A 42 -7.26 1.97 0.43
C PHE A 42 -8.72 2.37 0.18
N GLY A 43 -9.66 1.87 0.99
CA GLY A 43 -11.06 2.29 0.93
C GLY A 43 -11.22 3.79 1.16
N ALA A 44 -10.59 4.34 2.20
CA ALA A 44 -10.62 5.78 2.48
C ALA A 44 -10.01 6.63 1.35
N ALA A 45 -8.94 6.14 0.71
CA ALA A 45 -8.35 6.80 -0.46
C ALA A 45 -9.28 6.75 -1.68
N CYS A 46 -9.97 5.62 -1.91
CA CYS A 46 -10.99 5.53 -2.95
C CYS A 46 -12.17 6.45 -2.67
N ASP A 47 -12.62 6.55 -1.42
CA ASP A 47 -13.69 7.46 -1.01
C ASP A 47 -13.28 8.92 -1.23
N PHE A 48 -12.05 9.30 -0.85
CA PHE A 48 -11.50 10.64 -1.10
C PHE A 48 -11.34 10.96 -2.59
N ALA A 49 -10.95 9.98 -3.39
CA ALA A 49 -10.83 10.11 -4.84
C ALA A 49 -12.16 9.94 -5.60
N GLU A 50 -13.29 9.86 -4.88
CA GLU A 50 -14.63 9.61 -5.42
C GLU A 50 -14.74 8.38 -6.36
N ILE A 51 -13.86 7.40 -6.16
CA ILE A 51 -13.85 6.16 -6.95
C ILE A 51 -15.01 5.28 -6.46
N LYS A 52 -16.17 5.44 -7.10
CA LYS A 52 -17.42 4.71 -6.76
C LYS A 52 -17.34 3.20 -6.92
N LYS A 53 -16.31 2.69 -7.62
CA LYS A 53 -16.09 1.24 -7.74
C LYS A 53 -15.54 0.73 -6.41
N LYS A 54 -16.30 -0.16 -5.74
CA LYS A 54 -15.82 -0.93 -4.58
C LYS A 54 -14.62 -1.80 -5.00
N ALA A 55 -13.44 -1.22 -4.91
CA ALA A 55 -12.19 -1.92 -5.12
C ALA A 55 -11.81 -2.56 -3.78
N SER A 56 -12.19 -3.82 -3.60
CA SER A 56 -11.59 -4.64 -2.56
C SER A 56 -10.26 -5.16 -3.08
N TRP A 57 -9.19 -5.04 -2.28
CA TRP A 57 -7.95 -5.73 -2.58
C TRP A 57 -8.22 -7.23 -2.45
N ARG A 58 -8.52 -7.89 -3.58
CA ARG A 58 -8.64 -9.35 -3.63
C ARG A 58 -7.27 -9.93 -3.32
N ARG A 59 -7.22 -10.82 -2.32
CA ARG A 59 -6.02 -11.55 -1.87
C ARG A 59 -5.09 -11.88 -3.05
N GLY A 60 -4.03 -11.09 -3.21
CA GLY A 60 -2.77 -11.65 -3.66
C GLY A 60 -2.32 -12.65 -2.60
N SER A 61 -1.84 -13.81 -3.03
CA SER A 61 -1.18 -14.83 -2.20
C SER A 61 -0.37 -14.17 -1.07
N PRO A 62 -0.31 -14.70 0.17
CA PRO A 62 0.46 -14.11 1.28
C PRO A 62 1.89 -13.70 0.89
N ARG A 63 2.48 -14.40 -0.09
CA ARG A 63 3.79 -14.10 -0.69
C ARG A 63 3.87 -12.78 -1.47
N ALA A 64 2.77 -12.25 -2.00
CA ALA A 64 2.75 -11.00 -2.75
C ALA A 64 2.79 -9.76 -1.83
N ILE A 65 2.22 -9.86 -0.63
CA ILE A 65 2.36 -8.81 0.40
C ILE A 65 3.83 -8.72 0.82
N HIS A 66 4.49 -9.87 1.01
CA HIS A 66 5.93 -9.95 1.28
C HIS A 66 6.85 -9.45 0.17
N ARG A 67 6.37 -9.34 -1.08
CA ARG A 67 7.20 -8.96 -2.24
C ARG A 67 7.02 -7.49 -2.67
N LEU A 68 5.95 -6.84 -2.24
CA LEU A 68 5.79 -5.37 -2.33
C LEU A 68 6.40 -4.64 -1.12
N GLN A 69 7.09 -5.41 -0.29
CA GLN A 69 7.87 -5.01 0.88
C GLN A 69 9.36 -5.17 0.54
N LEU A 70 9.84 -4.37 -0.42
CA LEU A 70 11.27 -4.29 -0.77
C LEU A 70 12.15 -4.21 0.48
#